data_AF-A0A244CM02-F1
#
_entry.id   AF-A0A244CM02-F1
#
_cell.length_a   1.000
_cell.length_b   1.000
_cell.length_c   1.000
_cell.angle_alpha   90.00
_cell.angle_beta   90.00
_cell.angle_gamma   90.00
#
_symmetry.space_group_name_H-M   'P 1'
#
loop_
_entity.id
_entity.type
_entity.pdbx_description
1 polymer ?
#
loop_
_entity_poly.entity_id
_entity_poly.type
_entity_poly.pdbx_seq_one_letter_code
_entity_poly.pdbx_strand_id
1 'polypeptide(L)'
;MSKVEIPDKLLVKLGSEMKMDVHWIDVKLKDGSVFPKMVVRGGRYITGNSLDNDGQGNVPFQSSQILSIRRQALFSWWPFW
;
A
#
# COMPACT_ATOMS: atom_id res chain seq x y z
N MET A 1 14.93 -1.13 -9.49
CA MET A 1 13.64 -1.45 -8.87
C MET A 1 13.37 -0.47 -7.73
N SER A 2 12.26 0.27 -7.76
CA SER A 2 11.86 1.15 -6.66
C SER A 2 11.05 0.35 -5.65
N LYS A 3 11.45 0.36 -4.38
CA LYS A 3 10.62 -0.12 -3.27
C LYS A 3 10.41 1.01 -2.28
N VAL A 4 9.21 1.13 -1.77
CA VAL A 4 8.84 2.16 -0.80
C VAL A 4 8.48 1.49 0.51
N GLU A 5 9.16 1.89 1.57
CA GLU A 5 8.90 1.38 2.91
C GLU A 5 7.63 2.01 3.48
N ILE A 6 6.77 1.18 4.06
CA ILE A 6 5.59 1.66 4.78
C ILE A 6 6.04 2.15 6.16
N PRO A 7 5.69 3.38 6.56
CA PRO A 7 6.01 3.89 7.89
C PRO A 7 5.50 2.96 9.00
N ASP A 8 6.31 2.73 10.04
CA ASP A 8 6.00 1.76 11.11
C ASP A 8 4.63 2.02 11.77
N LYS A 9 4.27 3.30 11.95
CA LYS A 9 2.97 3.72 12.50
C LYS A 9 1.76 3.29 11.66
N LEU A 10 1.97 2.96 10.38
CA LEU A 10 0.94 2.53 9.45
C LEU A 10 0.89 1.00 9.32
N LEU A 11 1.97 0.29 9.65
CA LEU A 11 2.02 -1.17 9.62
C LEU A 11 0.91 -1.81 10.48
N VAL A 12 0.52 -1.16 11.57
CA VAL A 12 -0.61 -1.64 12.41
C VAL A 12 -1.93 -1.73 11.66
N LYS A 13 -2.14 -0.87 10.63
CA LYS A 13 -3.36 -0.89 9.79
C LYS A 13 -3.38 -2.06 8.81
N LEU A 14 -2.24 -2.71 8.61
CA LEU A 14 -2.11 -3.87 7.75
C LEU A 14 -2.45 -5.18 8.46
N GLY A 15 -2.46 -5.21 9.79
CA GLY A 15 -2.72 -6.42 10.58
C GLY A 15 -1.56 -7.43 10.59
N SER A 16 -1.49 -8.25 11.64
CA SER A 16 -0.40 -9.23 11.86
C SER A 16 -0.25 -10.29 10.77
N GLU A 17 -1.28 -10.51 9.96
CA GLU A 17 -1.31 -11.54 8.91
C GLU A 17 -0.41 -11.23 7.71
N MET A 18 0.16 -10.03 7.63
CA MET A 18 0.95 -9.60 6.46
C MET A 18 2.35 -10.18 6.33
N LYS A 19 2.77 -11.06 7.24
CA LYS A 19 4.16 -11.48 7.37
C LYS A 19 4.63 -12.46 6.29
N MET A 20 3.74 -13.11 5.53
CA MET A 20 4.15 -14.19 4.61
C MET A 20 3.63 -14.08 3.17
N ASP A 21 2.79 -13.11 2.82
CA ASP A 21 2.13 -13.07 1.50
C ASP A 21 2.23 -11.73 0.77
N VAL A 22 1.89 -11.77 -0.52
CA VAL A 22 1.67 -10.59 -1.37
C VAL A 22 0.26 -10.08 -1.12
N HIS A 23 0.12 -8.79 -0.82
CA HIS A 23 -1.19 -8.20 -0.54
C HIS A 23 -1.41 -6.91 -1.33
N TRP A 24 -2.69 -6.58 -1.56
CA TRP A 24 -3.10 -5.34 -2.18
C TRP A 24 -3.66 -4.36 -1.15
N ILE A 25 -3.18 -3.13 -1.22
CA ILE A 25 -3.59 -2.03 -0.36
C ILE A 25 -3.93 -0.79 -1.19
N ASP A 26 -4.72 0.08 -0.61
CA ASP A 26 -4.90 1.44 -1.11
C ASP A 26 -4.02 2.38 -0.28
N VAL A 27 -3.27 3.26 -0.95
CA VAL A 27 -2.35 4.23 -0.34
C VAL A 27 -2.89 5.63 -0.61
N LYS A 28 -3.06 6.44 0.42
CA LYS A 28 -3.33 7.88 0.25
C LYS A 28 -2.10 8.67 0.66
N LEU A 29 -1.79 9.65 -0.15
CA LEU A 29 -0.70 10.56 0.09
C LEU A 29 -1.19 11.81 0.85
N LYS A 30 -0.26 12.56 1.39
CA LYS A 30 -0.51 13.82 2.12
C LYS A 30 -1.14 14.91 1.26
N ASP A 31 -0.95 14.85 -0.06
CA ASP A 31 -1.56 15.76 -1.03
C ASP A 31 -3.03 15.42 -1.35
N GLY A 32 -3.55 14.32 -0.79
CA GLY A 32 -4.91 13.82 -1.02
C GLY A 32 -5.02 12.78 -2.14
N SER A 33 -3.96 12.55 -2.93
CA SER A 33 -3.93 11.56 -4.00
C SER A 33 -4.11 10.15 -3.44
N VAL A 34 -4.87 9.30 -4.15
CA VAL A 34 -5.10 7.89 -3.78
C VAL A 34 -4.56 6.97 -4.87
N PHE A 35 -3.73 6.02 -4.46
CA PHE A 35 -3.16 4.97 -5.30
C PHE A 35 -3.77 3.63 -4.87
N PRO A 36 -4.77 3.12 -5.62
CA PRO A 36 -5.42 1.87 -5.28
C PRO A 36 -4.60 0.66 -5.76
N LYS A 37 -4.85 -0.50 -5.13
CA LYS A 37 -4.26 -1.79 -5.53
C LYS A 37 -2.72 -1.81 -5.58
N MET A 38 -2.08 -1.08 -4.68
CA MET A 38 -0.63 -1.13 -4.49
C MET A 38 -0.24 -2.45 -3.82
N VAL A 39 0.85 -3.04 -4.29
CA VAL A 39 1.33 -4.35 -3.88
C VAL A 39 2.31 -4.20 -2.72
N VAL A 40 2.03 -4.90 -1.63
CA VAL A 40 2.89 -5.00 -0.45
C VAL A 40 3.51 -6.38 -0.37
N ARG A 41 4.83 -6.42 -0.18
CA ARG A 41 5.61 -7.65 0.03
C ARG A 41 6.37 -7.60 1.35
N GLY A 42 6.52 -8.77 1.97
CA GLY A 42 7.19 -8.91 3.27
C GLY A 42 6.54 -8.10 4.40
N GLY A 43 5.26 -7.74 4.23
CA GLY A 43 4.48 -6.95 5.17
C GLY A 43 4.97 -5.51 5.42
N ARG A 44 5.95 -5.01 4.66
CA ARG A 44 6.58 -3.71 4.93
C ARG A 44 6.87 -2.87 3.70
N TYR A 45 6.99 -3.48 2.52
CA TYR A 45 7.45 -2.78 1.32
C TYR A 45 6.39 -2.74 0.24
N ILE A 46 6.08 -1.55 -0.24
CA ILE A 46 5.31 -1.32 -1.47
C ILE A 46 6.26 -1.49 -2.66
N THR A 47 5.96 -2.42 -3.55
CA THR A 47 6.85 -2.78 -4.67
C THR A 47 6.31 -2.38 -6.05
N GLY A 48 5.03 -2.02 -6.15
CA GLY A 48 4.39 -1.68 -7.42
C GLY A 48 2.87 -1.68 -7.31
N ASN A 49 2.20 -1.75 -8.46
CA ASN A 49 0.76 -1.89 -8.58
C ASN A 49 0.36 -3.31 -9.02
N SER A 50 -0.89 -3.71 -8.77
CA SER A 50 -1.47 -4.96 -9.26
C SER A 50 -1.38 -5.18 -10.78
N LEU A 51 -1.26 -4.10 -11.56
CA LEU A 51 -1.14 -4.14 -13.02
C LEU A 51 0.31 -4.31 -13.50
N ASP A 52 1.29 -4.15 -12.62
CA ASP A 52 2.69 -4.34 -12.96
C ASP A 52 3.04 -5.82 -13.05
N ASN A 53 4.04 -6.17 -13.85
CA ASN A 53 4.54 -7.55 -13.92
C ASN A 53 5.02 -8.01 -12.54
N ASP A 54 4.42 -9.09 -12.05
CA ASP A 54 4.65 -9.62 -10.69
C ASP A 54 4.40 -8.59 -9.56
N GLY A 55 3.59 -7.54 -9.81
CA GLY A 55 3.35 -6.50 -8.81
C GLY A 55 4.60 -5.70 -8.42
N GLN A 56 5.60 -5.70 -9.30
CA GLN A 56 6.86 -4.99 -9.15
C GLN A 56 6.99 -3.97 -10.27
N GLY A 57 7.04 -2.70 -9.90
CA GLY A 57 7.03 -1.61 -10.86
C GLY A 57 7.52 -0.30 -10.26
N ASN A 58 7.18 0.79 -10.93
CA ASN A 58 7.53 2.12 -10.45
C ASN A 58 6.53 2.56 -9.38
N VAL A 59 7.02 2.98 -8.22
CA VAL A 59 6.19 3.55 -7.15
C VAL A 59 6.39 5.06 -7.17
N PRO A 60 5.41 5.86 -7.65
CA PRO A 60 5.59 7.28 -7.95
C PRO A 60 5.51 8.18 -6.70
N PHE A 61 5.88 7.66 -5.53
CA PHE A 61 5.83 8.39 -4.26
C PHE A 61 6.87 7.85 -3.28
N GLN A 62 7.14 8.61 -2.23
CA GLN A 62 8.06 8.25 -1.16
C GLN A 62 7.31 7.89 0.12
N SER A 63 7.98 7.15 1.01
CA SER A 63 7.45 6.76 2.32
C SER A 63 6.96 7.97 3.14
N SER A 64 7.69 9.07 3.07
CA SER A 64 7.39 10.34 3.76
C SER A 64 6.10 11.01 3.28
N GLN A 65 5.63 10.69 2.08
CA GLN A 65 4.41 11.23 1.49
C GLN A 65 3.17 10.41 1.87
N ILE A 66 3.35 9.19 2.40
CA ILE A 66 2.24 8.32 2.79
C ILE A 66 1.54 8.92 4.02
N LEU A 67 0.25 9.24 3.85
CA LEU A 67 -0.60 9.73 4.93
C LEU A 67 -1.24 8.56 5.67
N SER A 68 -1.82 7.62 4.94
CA SER A 68 -2.48 6.44 5.49
C SER A 68 -2.52 5.32 4.44
N ILE A 69 -2.87 4.12 4.89
CA ILE A 69 -3.03 2.92 4.07
C ILE A 69 -4.25 2.13 4.54
N ARG A 70 -4.81 1.31 3.65
CA ARG A 70 -5.93 0.42 3.92
C ARG A 70 -5.75 -0.88 3.14
N ARG A 71 -6.04 -2.04 3.76
CA ARG A 71 -6.22 -3.30 3.03
C ARG A 71 -7.45 -3.19 2.13
N GLN A 72 -7.34 -3.64 0.88
CA GLN A 72 -8.53 -3.76 0.03
C GLN A 72 -9.53 -4.71 0.71
N ALA A 73 -10.69 -4.17 1.09
CA ALA A 73 -11.81 -4.97 1.57
C ALA A 73 -12.76 -5.18 0.40
N LEU A 74 -13.36 -6.37 0.30
CA LEU A 74 -14.31 -6.77 -0.75
C LEU A 74 -15.56 -5.86 -0.81
N PHE A 75 -15.80 -5.02 0.20
CA PHE A 75 -16.87 -4.02 0.20
C PHE A 75 -16.32 -2.60 0.03
N SER A 76 -16.54 -2.05 -1.17
CA SER A 76 -16.12 -0.73 -1.64
C SER A 76 -17.10 0.40 -1.29
N TRP A 77 -17.93 0.22 -0.26
CA TRP A 77 -18.88 1.24 0.17
C TRP A 77 -18.34 1.93 1.43
N TRP A 78 -17.80 3.15 1.30
CA TRP A 78 -18.08 4.32 2.16
C TRP A 78 -17.06 5.47 2.07
N PRO A 79 -17.49 6.72 2.39
CA PRO A 79 -16.82 7.95 1.99
C PRO A 79 -15.84 8.54 3.03
N PHE A 80 -15.53 7.84 4.12
CA PHE A 80 -14.72 8.39 5.22
C PHE A 80 -13.32 7.81 5.21
N TRP A 81 -12.38 8.58 4.66
CA TRP A 81 -10.95 8.30 4.62
C TRP A 81 -10.15 9.58 4.83
#